data_AF-A0AAW0R2Y7-F1
#
_entry.id   AF-A0AAW0R2Y7-F1
#
_cell.length_a   1.000
_cell.length_b   1.000
_cell.length_c   1.000
_cell.angle_alpha   90.00
_cell.angle_beta   90.00
_cell.angle_gamma   90.00
#
_symmetry.space_group_name_H-M   'P 1'
#
loop_
_entity.id
_entity.type
_entity.pdbx_description
1 polymer ?
#
loop_
_entity_poly.entity_id
_entity_poly.type
_entity_poly.pdbx_seq_one_letter_code
_entity_poly.pdbx_strand_id
1 'polypeptide(L)'
;MTSAFREEVHNGPSSPPSIHGAKGVNTKGEQPGTFLDGPGRDDVSTDDHVQEKVAPAATLTKKQKFKRHCGRFKWCFMVILPAIVQRIVDDQSLPIKGGAFLCLSPTQMMISLETSLKTPLAARIDPLTMFLYNKATPEFSPFVNLTLPAQRLDGETPIVVTNQTVTITNDTELITWFNDVWDKPQTELSVRGDSTVHLGALHSKVHLEKTVAVNSLNQLQGFGIEELSLILPPLADGRNVRGTLNLPNWGSLTLGLGNVSLNLMAGDVRIGLITIYDVLIPPGNNTREFDGRLYLDQLMGNLGAVLSAQGEALNQGMIRIDATGNATIVNGQHIPFVEAILRKKRVTSKIGVFTLLGDVINSLSQGGGGNGTGGGSLVDLVGDTFGNSTLLSQALHHWNNATAGQQTPGGGVKSRSTTPWWTRGPSSLHLLKLGMKMRMGKL
;
A
#
# COMPACT_ATOMS: atom_id res chain seq x y z
N MET A 1 -50.73 -6.17 -7.59
CA MET A 1 -51.77 -5.15 -7.36
C MET A 1 -51.22 -3.82 -7.83
N THR A 2 -51.77 -3.41 -8.97
CA THR A 2 -51.72 -2.10 -9.63
C THR A 2 -52.05 -0.94 -8.71
N SER A 3 -51.36 0.21 -8.88
CA SER A 3 -52.05 1.46 -9.23
C SER A 3 -51.04 2.60 -9.47
N ALA A 4 -51.08 3.13 -10.68
CA ALA A 4 -50.53 4.42 -11.09
C ALA A 4 -51.68 5.45 -11.12
N PHE A 5 -51.38 6.73 -10.85
CA PHE A 5 -52.28 7.89 -11.02
C PHE A 5 -51.36 9.10 -11.28
N ARG A 6 -51.14 9.54 -12.53
CA ARG A 6 -51.94 10.35 -13.48
C ARG A 6 -52.11 11.83 -13.09
N GLU A 7 -51.63 12.67 -14.01
CA GLU A 7 -51.64 14.14 -14.10
C GLU A 7 -53.04 14.77 -14.15
N GLU A 8 -53.13 16.03 -13.73
CA GLU A 8 -53.98 17.04 -14.36
C GLU A 8 -53.28 18.39 -14.52
N VAL A 9 -53.53 19.00 -15.68
CA VAL A 9 -53.03 20.28 -16.21
C VAL A 9 -54.23 21.23 -16.30
N HIS A 10 -54.06 22.51 -15.98
CA HIS A 10 -54.99 23.55 -16.41
C HIS A 10 -54.29 24.79 -16.99
N ASN A 11 -54.84 25.23 -18.12
CA ASN A 11 -54.34 26.21 -19.09
C ASN A 11 -54.81 27.64 -18.80
N GLY A 12 -53.90 28.62 -19.04
CA GLY A 12 -54.13 29.88 -19.80
C GLY A 12 -55.06 30.97 -19.25
N PRO A 13 -54.98 32.24 -19.75
CA PRO A 13 -54.64 32.55 -21.15
C PRO A 13 -53.69 33.77 -21.45
N SER A 14 -52.98 33.62 -22.58
CA SER A 14 -52.74 34.53 -23.73
C SER A 14 -52.03 35.91 -23.64
N SER A 15 -50.95 35.99 -24.43
CA SER A 15 -50.13 37.11 -24.98
C SER A 15 -50.89 38.02 -25.98
N PRO A 16 -50.29 39.04 -26.68
CA PRO A 16 -49.31 38.83 -27.79
C PRO A 16 -48.34 40.05 -28.05
N PRO A 17 -47.73 40.30 -29.24
CA PRO A 17 -46.26 40.35 -29.39
C PRO A 17 -45.72 41.66 -30.06
N SER A 18 -44.40 41.81 -30.21
CA SER A 18 -43.78 42.82 -31.11
C SER A 18 -42.35 42.37 -31.47
N ILE A 19 -42.11 41.80 -32.66
CA ILE A 19 -41.83 42.42 -33.99
C ILE A 19 -40.37 42.91 -34.16
N HIS A 20 -39.77 42.37 -35.21
CA HIS A 20 -38.50 42.69 -35.85
C HIS A 20 -38.41 44.11 -36.44
N GLY A 21 -37.18 44.64 -36.54
CA GLY A 21 -36.77 45.69 -37.51
C GLY A 21 -35.42 46.30 -37.08
N ALA A 22 -34.26 45.88 -37.60
CA ALA A 22 -33.67 46.21 -38.91
C ALA A 22 -33.25 47.69 -39.09
N LYS A 23 -31.92 47.91 -39.00
CA LYS A 23 -31.02 48.61 -39.94
C LYS A 23 -31.53 49.82 -40.76
N GLY A 24 -30.74 50.91 -40.74
CA GLY A 24 -30.67 51.94 -41.80
C GLY A 24 -30.18 53.29 -41.25
N VAL A 25 -28.90 53.66 -41.33
CA VAL A 25 -28.17 54.23 -42.50
C VAL A 25 -28.58 55.68 -42.81
N ASN A 26 -27.59 56.56 -42.64
CA ASN A 26 -27.51 57.93 -43.13
C ASN A 26 -27.69 58.00 -44.65
N THR A 27 -28.47 58.97 -45.14
CA THR A 27 -28.11 59.74 -46.34
C THR A 27 -28.84 61.08 -46.40
N LYS A 28 -28.06 62.11 -46.72
CA LYS A 28 -28.45 63.45 -47.17
C LYS A 28 -29.25 63.40 -48.47
N GLY A 29 -30.04 64.44 -48.73
CA GLY A 29 -30.31 64.91 -50.10
C GLY A 29 -31.71 65.46 -50.36
N GLU A 30 -31.73 66.72 -50.81
CA GLU A 30 -32.72 67.37 -51.67
C GLU A 30 -34.17 67.71 -51.22
N GLN A 31 -34.43 69.03 -51.22
CA GLN A 31 -35.69 69.77 -51.44
C GLN A 31 -36.28 69.52 -52.87
N PRO A 32 -37.50 70.01 -53.30
CA PRO A 32 -38.17 71.26 -52.90
C PRO A 32 -39.74 71.30 -52.90
N GLY A 33 -40.30 72.47 -52.49
CA GLY A 33 -41.66 72.92 -52.84
C GLY A 33 -42.53 73.33 -51.64
N THR A 34 -42.49 74.60 -51.18
CA THR A 34 -43.41 75.74 -51.51
C THR A 34 -44.64 75.88 -50.60
N PHE A 35 -44.80 77.09 -50.03
CA PHE A 35 -46.00 77.89 -49.63
C PHE A 35 -45.68 78.68 -48.33
N LEU A 36 -45.24 79.95 -48.42
CA LEU A 36 -45.98 81.25 -48.23
C LEU A 36 -46.73 81.31 -46.88
N ASP A 37 -46.65 82.29 -45.97
CA ASP A 37 -46.18 83.69 -45.90
C ASP A 37 -45.84 84.00 -44.40
N GLY A 38 -44.84 84.81 -44.07
CA GLY A 38 -45.08 86.17 -43.54
C GLY A 38 -44.14 86.50 -42.35
N PRO A 39 -43.59 87.74 -42.23
CA PRO A 39 -42.38 88.02 -41.44
C PRO A 39 -42.68 88.62 -40.05
N GLY A 40 -41.94 88.18 -39.04
CA GLY A 40 -41.89 88.79 -37.71
C GLY A 40 -40.46 88.79 -37.21
N ARG A 41 -39.87 89.99 -37.18
CA ARG A 41 -38.50 90.27 -36.76
C ARG A 41 -38.44 90.49 -35.25
N ASP A 42 -37.31 90.03 -34.70
CA ASP A 42 -36.58 90.57 -33.55
C ASP A 42 -37.27 90.50 -32.17
N ASP A 43 -36.89 89.49 -31.38
CA ASP A 43 -36.75 89.70 -29.94
C ASP A 43 -35.53 88.94 -29.39
N VAL A 44 -34.70 89.74 -28.74
CA VAL A 44 -33.43 89.40 -28.11
C VAL A 44 -33.73 88.63 -26.82
N SER A 45 -33.32 87.36 -26.74
CA SER A 45 -33.21 86.65 -25.46
C SER A 45 -31.76 86.32 -25.19
N THR A 46 -31.23 86.99 -24.17
CA THR A 46 -29.91 86.78 -23.58
C THR A 46 -29.94 85.49 -22.78
N ASP A 47 -29.51 84.37 -23.38
CA ASP A 47 -29.26 83.14 -22.62
C ASP A 47 -27.81 83.11 -22.10
N ASP A 48 -27.70 83.29 -20.79
CA ASP A 48 -26.52 83.05 -19.97
C ASP A 48 -26.01 81.61 -20.18
N HIS A 49 -24.87 81.46 -20.86
CA HIS A 49 -24.10 80.22 -20.83
C HIS A 49 -23.32 80.11 -19.50
N VAL A 50 -24.01 79.72 -18.43
CA VAL A 50 -23.36 79.08 -17.29
C VAL A 50 -22.97 77.67 -17.73
N GLN A 51 -21.69 77.49 -18.06
CA GLN A 51 -21.10 76.15 -18.18
C GLN A 51 -21.18 75.47 -16.81
N GLU A 52 -22.22 74.65 -16.61
CA GLU A 52 -22.25 73.68 -15.53
C GLU A 52 -21.08 72.72 -15.73
N LYS A 53 -20.03 72.92 -14.92
CA LYS A 53 -18.84 72.07 -14.88
C LYS A 53 -19.26 70.69 -14.37
N VAL A 54 -19.59 69.79 -15.30
CA VAL A 54 -19.87 68.37 -15.02
C VAL A 54 -18.75 67.86 -14.11
N ALA A 55 -19.12 67.44 -12.89
CA ALA A 55 -18.18 66.94 -11.90
C ALA A 55 -17.34 65.80 -12.53
N PRO A 56 -16.01 65.78 -12.35
CA PRO A 56 -15.18 64.75 -12.95
C PRO A 56 -15.61 63.39 -12.43
N ALA A 57 -15.98 62.49 -13.35
CA ALA A 57 -16.37 61.13 -13.02
C ALA A 57 -15.36 60.52 -12.04
N ALA A 58 -15.85 60.06 -10.89
CA ALA A 58 -15.03 59.55 -9.80
C ALA A 58 -13.99 58.55 -10.35
N THR A 59 -12.71 58.80 -10.05
CA THR A 59 -11.61 57.98 -10.55
C THR A 59 -11.76 56.56 -10.00
N LEU A 60 -12.14 55.64 -10.89
CA LEU A 60 -12.35 54.23 -10.53
C LEU A 60 -11.14 53.70 -9.76
N THR A 61 -11.39 53.12 -8.59
CA THR A 61 -10.34 52.52 -7.76
C THR A 61 -9.66 51.37 -8.52
N LYS A 62 -8.42 51.03 -8.16
CA LYS A 62 -7.69 49.91 -8.80
C LYS A 62 -8.53 48.60 -8.77
N LYS A 63 -9.27 48.35 -7.68
CA LYS A 63 -10.22 47.23 -7.56
C LYS A 63 -11.39 47.33 -8.56
N GLN A 64 -11.99 48.49 -8.75
CA GLN A 64 -13.09 48.67 -9.71
C GLN A 64 -12.61 48.58 -11.17
N LYS A 65 -11.42 49.09 -11.49
CA LYS A 65 -10.79 48.93 -12.81
C LYS A 65 -10.48 47.47 -13.10
N PHE A 66 -9.93 46.74 -12.14
CA PHE A 66 -9.69 45.29 -12.25
C PHE A 66 -10.99 44.51 -12.41
N LYS A 67 -12.02 44.80 -11.60
CA LYS A 67 -13.36 44.18 -11.74
C LYS A 67 -13.96 44.43 -13.13
N ARG A 68 -13.83 45.64 -13.66
CA ARG A 68 -14.29 45.99 -15.03
C ARG A 68 -13.47 45.27 -16.10
N HIS A 69 -12.16 45.12 -15.90
CA HIS A 69 -11.28 44.39 -16.80
C HIS A 69 -11.61 42.89 -16.81
N CYS A 70 -11.74 42.26 -15.64
CA CYS A 70 -12.15 40.85 -15.52
C CYS A 70 -13.56 40.60 -16.05
N GLY A 71 -14.49 41.54 -15.88
CA GLY A 71 -15.82 41.47 -16.49
C GLY A 71 -15.77 41.56 -18.03
N ARG A 72 -14.97 42.50 -18.56
CA ARG A 72 -14.82 42.73 -20.00
C ARG A 72 -14.06 41.61 -20.72
N PHE A 73 -13.11 40.96 -20.05
CA PHE A 73 -12.30 39.87 -20.59
C PHE A 73 -12.66 38.50 -20.00
N LYS A 74 -13.88 38.35 -19.46
CA LYS A 74 -14.37 37.11 -18.85
C LYS A 74 -14.16 35.87 -19.74
N TRP A 75 -14.29 36.03 -21.06
CA TRP A 75 -14.10 34.96 -22.03
C TRP A 75 -12.67 34.41 -22.05
N CYS A 76 -11.63 35.27 -21.99
CA CYS A 76 -10.24 34.81 -21.92
C CYS A 76 -9.96 33.98 -20.67
N PHE A 77 -10.51 34.40 -19.52
CA PHE A 77 -10.35 33.67 -18.26
C PHE A 77 -11.04 32.29 -18.32
N MET A 78 -12.20 32.16 -18.96
CA MET A 78 -12.89 30.88 -19.09
C MET A 78 -12.15 29.87 -19.99
N VAL A 79 -11.36 30.34 -20.96
CA VAL A 79 -10.58 29.47 -21.85
C VAL A 79 -9.24 29.06 -21.23
N ILE A 80 -8.56 29.99 -20.56
CA ILE A 80 -7.21 29.75 -20.03
C ILE A 80 -7.27 29.05 -18.66
N LEU A 81 -8.29 29.32 -17.84
CA LEU A 81 -8.39 28.79 -16.49
C LEU A 81 -8.36 27.26 -16.43
N PRO A 82 -9.12 26.51 -17.26
CA PRO A 82 -9.08 25.05 -17.21
C PRO A 82 -7.68 24.48 -17.45
N ALA A 83 -6.93 25.04 -18.41
CA ALA A 83 -5.58 24.61 -18.71
C ALA A 83 -4.60 24.90 -17.55
N ILE A 84 -4.75 26.05 -16.88
CA ILE A 84 -3.93 26.37 -15.69
C ILE A 84 -4.26 25.44 -14.53
N VAL A 85 -5.55 25.23 -14.25
CA VAL A 85 -6.01 24.36 -13.15
C VAL A 85 -5.54 22.92 -13.38
N GLN A 86 -5.69 22.41 -14.60
CA GLN A 86 -5.24 21.07 -14.97
C GLN A 86 -3.72 20.95 -14.80
N ARG A 87 -2.94 21.92 -15.29
CA ARG A 87 -1.48 21.94 -15.10
C ARG A 87 -1.08 21.94 -13.63
N ILE A 88 -1.77 22.69 -12.77
CA ILE A 88 -1.50 22.68 -11.33
C ILE A 88 -1.68 21.26 -10.79
N VAL A 89 -2.79 20.59 -11.11
CA VAL A 89 -3.05 19.21 -10.68
C VAL A 89 -1.98 18.26 -11.22
N ASP A 90 -1.60 18.36 -12.49
CA ASP A 90 -0.58 17.54 -13.15
C ASP A 90 0.83 17.75 -12.58
N ASP A 91 1.14 18.95 -12.11
CA ASP A 91 2.44 19.27 -11.51
C ASP A 91 2.51 18.90 -10.02
N GLN A 92 1.37 18.68 -9.34
CA GLN A 92 1.37 18.34 -7.91
C GLN A 92 1.74 16.88 -7.63
N SER A 93 2.54 16.67 -6.58
CA SER A 93 2.81 15.36 -5.98
C SER A 93 1.73 14.99 -4.96
N LEU A 94 1.43 13.69 -4.84
CA LEU A 94 0.52 13.13 -3.85
C LEU A 94 1.25 12.09 -2.98
N PRO A 95 2.21 12.50 -2.14
CA PRO A 95 2.98 11.54 -1.35
C PRO A 95 2.08 10.77 -0.40
N ILE A 96 2.17 9.44 -0.40
CA ILE A 96 1.48 8.60 0.59
C ILE A 96 2.30 8.63 1.88
N LYS A 97 1.78 9.34 2.88
CA LYS A 97 2.43 9.50 4.20
C LYS A 97 2.11 8.33 5.13
N GLY A 98 0.93 7.75 4.96
CA GLY A 98 0.46 6.64 5.76
C GLY A 98 -0.91 6.17 5.30
N GLY A 99 -1.42 5.15 6.00
CA GLY A 99 -2.72 4.59 5.70
C GLY A 99 -2.85 3.16 6.20
N ALA A 100 -3.98 2.55 5.88
CA ALA A 100 -4.27 1.19 6.24
C ALA A 100 -5.13 0.49 5.17
N PHE A 101 -4.83 -0.77 4.95
CA PHE A 101 -5.68 -1.71 4.21
C PHE A 101 -6.08 -2.83 5.17
N LEU A 102 -7.34 -2.87 5.60
CA LEU A 102 -7.83 -3.94 6.47
C LEU A 102 -8.85 -4.80 5.71
N CYS A 103 -8.65 -6.11 5.69
CA CYS A 103 -9.61 -7.04 5.11
C CYS A 103 -10.85 -7.13 6.00
N LEU A 104 -12.05 -7.06 5.42
CA LEU A 104 -13.32 -7.16 6.17
C LEU A 104 -14.11 -8.42 5.79
N SER A 105 -14.13 -8.76 4.50
CA SER A 105 -14.87 -9.89 3.94
C SER A 105 -14.25 -10.32 2.60
N PRO A 106 -14.74 -11.38 1.92
CA PRO A 106 -14.22 -11.82 0.63
C PRO A 106 -14.24 -10.76 -0.48
N THR A 107 -15.11 -9.74 -0.37
CA THR A 107 -15.34 -8.72 -1.40
C THR A 107 -15.16 -7.29 -0.90
N GLN A 108 -14.85 -7.10 0.39
CA GLN A 108 -14.74 -5.78 1.00
C GLN A 108 -13.47 -5.62 1.83
N MET A 109 -12.94 -4.41 1.79
CA MET A 109 -11.83 -3.99 2.62
C MET A 109 -12.09 -2.57 3.16
N MET A 110 -11.42 -2.24 4.25
CA MET A 110 -11.40 -0.90 4.80
C MET A 110 -10.11 -0.21 4.37
N ILE A 111 -10.23 1.01 3.88
CA ILE A 111 -9.11 1.84 3.45
C ILE A 111 -9.06 3.11 4.29
N SER A 112 -7.88 3.36 4.82
CA SER A 112 -7.47 4.66 5.33
C SER A 112 -6.28 5.14 4.51
N LEU A 113 -6.24 6.44 4.20
CA LEU A 113 -5.16 7.04 3.42
C LEU A 113 -4.83 8.40 4.01
N GLU A 114 -3.53 8.64 4.23
CA GLU A 114 -3.00 9.94 4.60
C GLU A 114 -2.03 10.40 3.52
N THR A 115 -2.34 11.55 2.93
CA THR A 115 -1.52 12.21 1.92
C THR A 115 -1.55 13.71 2.14
N SER A 116 -0.86 14.46 1.29
CA SER A 116 -1.00 15.90 1.25
C SER A 116 -0.93 16.39 -0.18
N LEU A 117 -1.53 17.55 -0.38
CA LEU A 117 -1.54 18.24 -1.65
C LEU A 117 -1.07 19.67 -1.42
N LYS A 118 -0.03 20.06 -2.15
CA LYS A 118 0.44 21.43 -2.15
C LYS A 118 -0.30 22.21 -3.22
N THR A 119 -0.77 23.41 -2.92
CA THR A 119 -1.40 24.28 -3.93
C THR A 119 -0.80 25.67 -3.88
N PRO A 120 -0.51 26.29 -5.05
CA PRO A 120 0.00 27.65 -5.09
C PRO A 120 -1.07 28.71 -4.80
N LEU A 121 -2.35 28.33 -4.89
CA LEU A 121 -3.51 29.21 -4.73
C LEU A 121 -4.57 28.49 -3.91
N ALA A 122 -5.22 29.23 -3.01
CA ALA A 122 -6.34 28.71 -2.24
C ALA A 122 -7.49 28.30 -3.17
N ALA A 123 -7.98 27.07 -3.00
CA ALA A 123 -9.00 26.46 -3.83
C ALA A 123 -9.94 25.59 -3.01
N ARG A 124 -11.12 25.27 -3.54
CA ARG A 124 -12.00 24.23 -3.01
C ARG A 124 -12.18 23.15 -4.06
N ILE A 125 -11.93 21.90 -3.73
CA ILE A 125 -12.22 20.76 -4.60
C ILE A 125 -13.54 20.14 -4.14
N ASP A 126 -14.44 19.88 -5.08
CA ASP A 126 -15.66 19.11 -4.83
C ASP A 126 -15.33 17.64 -4.48
N PRO A 127 -16.28 16.90 -3.87
CA PRO A 127 -16.06 15.48 -3.62
C PRO A 127 -15.59 14.75 -4.89
N LEU A 128 -14.58 13.90 -4.74
CA LEU A 128 -13.89 13.22 -5.83
C LEU A 128 -13.90 11.72 -5.57
N THR A 129 -14.40 10.95 -6.52
CA THR A 129 -14.22 9.49 -6.52
C THR A 129 -12.94 9.15 -7.28
N MET A 130 -12.02 8.53 -6.57
CA MET A 130 -10.73 8.05 -7.05
C MET A 130 -10.82 6.55 -7.35
N PHE A 131 -10.46 6.16 -8.56
CA PHE A 131 -10.39 4.78 -9.02
C PHE A 131 -8.92 4.34 -8.98
N LEU A 132 -8.61 3.35 -8.15
CA LEU A 132 -7.28 2.77 -8.05
C LEU A 132 -7.14 1.69 -9.12
N TYR A 133 -6.05 1.74 -9.89
CA TYR A 133 -5.82 0.83 -11.01
C TYR A 133 -4.33 0.57 -11.25
N ASN A 134 -4.03 -0.50 -11.98
CA ASN A 134 -2.68 -0.81 -12.45
C ASN A 134 -2.45 -0.16 -13.82
N LYS A 135 -1.48 0.75 -13.91
CA LYS A 135 -1.15 1.45 -15.16
C LYS A 135 -0.54 0.55 -16.23
N ALA A 136 0.05 -0.58 -15.82
CA ALA A 136 0.61 -1.56 -16.74
C ALA A 136 -0.46 -2.36 -17.50
N THR A 137 -1.70 -2.37 -17.00
CA THR A 137 -2.83 -3.01 -17.68
C THR A 137 -3.27 -2.13 -18.87
N PRO A 138 -3.30 -2.65 -20.12
CA PRO A 138 -3.61 -1.85 -21.30
C PRO A 138 -4.99 -1.18 -21.26
N GLU A 139 -5.98 -1.92 -20.77
CA GLU A 139 -7.35 -1.44 -20.62
C GLU A 139 -7.57 -0.87 -19.21
N PHE A 140 -8.33 0.22 -19.10
CA PHE A 140 -8.63 0.83 -17.81
C PHE A 140 -9.50 -0.11 -16.96
N SER A 141 -8.88 -0.74 -15.97
CA SER A 141 -9.48 -1.77 -15.13
C SER A 141 -9.22 -1.46 -13.64
N PRO A 142 -10.07 -0.64 -13.00
CA PRO A 142 -9.90 -0.29 -11.60
C PRO A 142 -10.30 -1.44 -10.68
N PHE A 143 -9.55 -1.62 -9.60
CA PHE A 143 -9.78 -2.69 -8.62
C PHE A 143 -10.51 -2.24 -7.35
N VAL A 144 -10.45 -0.95 -7.03
CA VAL A 144 -11.12 -0.33 -5.88
C VAL A 144 -11.44 1.13 -6.21
N ASN A 145 -12.48 1.68 -5.60
CA ASN A 145 -12.73 3.12 -5.58
C ASN A 145 -12.69 3.70 -4.15
N LEU A 146 -12.24 4.95 -4.05
CA LEU A 146 -12.15 5.71 -2.81
C LEU A 146 -12.76 7.10 -3.02
N THR A 147 -13.68 7.52 -2.17
CA THR A 147 -14.27 8.86 -2.24
C THR A 147 -13.58 9.80 -1.27
N LEU A 148 -13.00 10.88 -1.80
CA LEU A 148 -12.55 12.03 -1.04
C LEU A 148 -13.71 13.00 -0.81
N PRO A 149 -13.96 13.43 0.44
CA PRO A 149 -14.93 14.49 0.69
C PRO A 149 -14.39 15.83 0.16
N ALA A 150 -15.27 16.83 0.05
CA ALA A 150 -14.89 18.16 -0.41
C ALA A 150 -13.74 18.74 0.43
N GLN A 151 -12.70 19.24 -0.22
CA GLN A 151 -11.50 19.77 0.44
C GLN A 151 -11.35 21.26 0.20
N ARG A 152 -10.91 22.00 1.22
CA ARG A 152 -10.37 23.35 1.05
C ARG A 152 -8.86 23.25 1.06
N LEU A 153 -8.23 23.69 -0.02
CA LEU A 153 -6.79 23.64 -0.21
C LEU A 153 -6.24 25.04 -0.02
N ASP A 154 -5.19 25.16 0.78
CA ASP A 154 -4.41 26.38 0.94
C ASP A 154 -2.98 26.01 1.32
N GLY A 155 -2.02 26.34 0.46
CA GLY A 155 -0.63 25.92 0.63
C GLY A 155 -0.49 24.39 0.70
N GLU A 156 0.24 23.90 1.70
CA GLU A 156 0.36 22.46 1.99
C GLU A 156 -0.86 22.00 2.80
N THR A 157 -1.75 21.23 2.18
CA THR A 157 -2.98 20.75 2.83
C THR A 157 -2.94 19.24 3.04
N PRO A 158 -3.10 18.74 4.28
CA PRO A 158 -3.24 17.31 4.52
C PRO A 158 -4.59 16.81 4.00
N ILE A 159 -4.59 15.65 3.36
CA ILE A 159 -5.79 14.98 2.88
C ILE A 159 -5.84 13.62 3.58
N VAL A 160 -6.94 13.39 4.31
CA VAL A 160 -7.13 12.19 5.11
C VAL A 160 -8.43 11.52 4.72
N VAL A 161 -8.34 10.22 4.43
CA VAL A 161 -9.46 9.29 4.35
C VAL A 161 -9.34 8.35 5.53
N THR A 162 -10.41 8.21 6.30
CA THR A 162 -10.42 7.35 7.48
C THR A 162 -11.51 6.30 7.34
N ASN A 163 -11.11 5.04 7.45
CA ASN A 163 -11.98 3.88 7.64
C ASN A 163 -13.10 3.76 6.59
N GLN A 164 -12.80 4.08 5.34
CA GLN A 164 -13.78 3.93 4.28
C GLN A 164 -13.86 2.46 3.88
N THR A 165 -15.04 1.87 4.06
CA THR A 165 -15.31 0.52 3.54
C THR A 165 -15.52 0.60 2.04
N VAL A 166 -14.75 -0.17 1.29
CA VAL A 166 -14.78 -0.22 -0.17
C VAL A 166 -15.08 -1.64 -0.64
N THR A 167 -15.70 -1.73 -1.81
CA THR A 167 -15.93 -3.00 -2.50
C THR A 167 -14.84 -3.23 -3.53
N ILE A 168 -14.31 -4.44 -3.57
CA ILE A 168 -13.33 -4.88 -4.57
C ILE A 168 -14.07 -5.06 -5.90
N THR A 169 -13.73 -4.25 -6.90
CA THR A 169 -14.37 -4.27 -8.22
C THR A 169 -13.65 -5.20 -9.21
N ASN A 170 -12.37 -5.46 -8.99
CA ASN A 170 -11.58 -6.41 -9.78
C ASN A 170 -10.51 -7.06 -8.90
N ASP A 171 -10.73 -8.33 -8.54
CA ASP A 171 -9.85 -9.11 -7.69
C ASP A 171 -8.51 -9.45 -8.37
N THR A 172 -8.53 -9.71 -9.68
CA THR A 172 -7.35 -10.07 -10.47
C THR A 172 -6.36 -8.89 -10.54
N GLU A 173 -6.86 -7.69 -10.76
CA GLU A 173 -6.06 -6.47 -10.74
C GLU A 173 -5.55 -6.16 -9.32
N LEU A 174 -6.38 -6.34 -8.29
CA LEU A 174 -5.97 -6.18 -6.90
C LEU A 174 -4.82 -7.14 -6.53
N ILE A 175 -4.96 -8.42 -6.88
CA ILE A 175 -3.94 -9.45 -6.65
C ILE A 175 -2.66 -9.10 -7.42
N THR A 176 -2.77 -8.63 -8.65
CA THR A 176 -1.61 -8.20 -9.46
C THR A 176 -0.85 -7.08 -8.76
N TRP A 177 -1.54 -6.05 -8.28
CA TRP A 177 -0.94 -4.95 -7.55
C TRP A 177 -0.27 -5.42 -6.25
N PHE A 178 -0.97 -6.25 -5.45
CA PHE A 178 -0.42 -6.74 -4.20
C PHE A 178 0.74 -7.73 -4.35
N ASN A 179 0.88 -8.41 -5.50
CA ASN A 179 2.09 -9.18 -5.79
C ASN A 179 3.31 -8.26 -5.85
N ASP A 180 3.19 -7.10 -6.48
CA ASP A 180 4.26 -6.10 -6.51
C ASP A 180 4.50 -5.49 -5.12
N VAL A 181 3.44 -5.23 -4.34
CA VAL A 181 3.56 -4.82 -2.92
C VAL A 181 4.37 -5.84 -2.12
N TRP A 182 4.23 -7.13 -2.41
CA TRP A 182 5.02 -8.15 -1.75
C TRP A 182 6.47 -8.19 -2.25
N ASP A 183 6.67 -8.25 -3.57
CA ASP A 183 7.97 -8.61 -4.16
C ASP A 183 8.98 -7.47 -4.18
N LYS A 184 8.52 -6.21 -4.25
CA LYS A 184 9.38 -5.05 -4.48
C LYS A 184 9.57 -4.25 -3.18
N PRO A 185 10.64 -3.44 -3.08
CA PRO A 185 10.81 -2.47 -1.99
C PRO A 185 9.94 -1.21 -2.17
N GLN A 186 9.61 -0.85 -3.41
CA GLN A 186 8.62 0.14 -3.75
C GLN A 186 7.75 -0.37 -4.91
N THR A 187 6.47 -0.01 -4.89
CA THR A 187 5.51 -0.28 -5.96
C THR A 187 4.83 1.02 -6.42
N GLU A 188 4.23 0.99 -7.61
CA GLU A 188 3.46 2.11 -8.14
C GLU A 188 1.97 1.85 -7.91
N LEU A 189 1.24 2.87 -7.44
CA LEU A 189 -0.21 2.88 -7.37
C LEU A 189 -0.74 4.00 -8.26
N SER A 190 -1.59 3.68 -9.23
CA SER A 190 -2.21 4.68 -10.07
C SER A 190 -3.64 4.97 -9.65
N VAL A 191 -4.02 6.23 -9.77
CA VAL A 191 -5.33 6.74 -9.40
C VAL A 191 -5.87 7.64 -10.51
N ARG A 192 -7.15 7.46 -10.83
CA ARG A 192 -7.88 8.30 -11.79
C ARG A 192 -9.17 8.83 -11.15
N GLY A 193 -9.58 10.05 -11.47
CA GLY A 193 -10.91 10.53 -11.10
C GLY A 193 -11.18 11.95 -11.57
N ASP A 194 -12.46 12.31 -11.65
CA ASP A 194 -12.90 13.63 -12.12
C ASP A 194 -13.55 14.43 -10.98
N SER A 195 -13.23 15.72 -10.90
CA SER A 195 -13.86 16.63 -9.95
C SER A 195 -13.94 18.05 -10.53
N THR A 196 -14.45 18.97 -9.73
CA THR A 196 -14.48 20.40 -10.03
C THR A 196 -13.70 21.17 -8.96
N VAL A 197 -12.76 21.99 -9.41
CA VAL A 197 -11.98 22.91 -8.56
C VAL A 197 -12.61 24.29 -8.63
N HIS A 198 -12.80 24.92 -7.48
CA HIS A 198 -13.35 26.26 -7.31
C HIS A 198 -12.25 27.21 -6.80
N LEU A 199 -12.02 28.28 -7.54
CA LEU A 199 -11.12 29.39 -7.20
C LEU A 199 -11.99 30.65 -6.97
N GLY A 200 -12.50 30.80 -5.75
CA GLY A 200 -13.52 31.80 -5.45
C GLY A 200 -14.81 31.55 -6.22
N ALA A 201 -15.23 32.51 -7.06
CA ALA A 201 -16.42 32.37 -7.91
C ALA A 201 -16.16 31.63 -9.24
N LEU A 202 -14.88 31.38 -9.56
CA LEU A 202 -14.50 30.65 -10.77
C LEU A 202 -14.46 29.15 -10.46
N HIS A 203 -14.84 28.33 -11.43
CA HIS A 203 -14.77 26.87 -11.31
C HIS A 203 -14.26 26.26 -12.62
N SER A 204 -13.58 25.12 -12.50
CA SER A 204 -13.13 24.33 -13.63
C SER A 204 -13.25 22.85 -13.32
N LYS A 205 -13.69 22.07 -14.31
CA LYS A 205 -13.54 20.61 -14.26
C LYS A 205 -12.05 20.26 -14.32
N VAL A 206 -11.68 19.19 -13.63
CA VAL A 206 -10.32 18.68 -13.59
C VAL A 206 -10.34 17.17 -13.67
N HIS A 207 -9.39 16.63 -14.43
CA HIS A 207 -9.13 15.21 -14.49
C HIS A 207 -7.88 14.91 -13.67
N LEU A 208 -8.02 14.14 -12.59
CA LEU A 208 -6.90 13.64 -11.83
C LEU A 208 -6.47 12.30 -12.45
N GLU A 209 -5.25 12.22 -12.97
CA GLU A 209 -4.61 10.95 -13.32
C GLU A 209 -3.17 10.96 -12.82
N LYS A 210 -2.87 10.12 -11.83
CA LYS A 210 -1.59 10.13 -11.14
C LYS A 210 -1.09 8.73 -10.87
N THR A 211 0.22 8.56 -10.97
CA THR A 211 0.94 7.38 -10.51
C THR A 211 1.83 7.80 -9.36
N VAL A 212 1.72 7.09 -8.24
CA VAL A 212 2.41 7.42 -7.00
C VAL A 212 3.27 6.22 -6.58
N ALA A 213 4.53 6.48 -6.20
CA ALA A 213 5.38 5.46 -5.61
C ALA A 213 5.02 5.24 -4.14
N VAL A 214 4.93 3.97 -3.73
CA VAL A 214 4.55 3.53 -2.38
C VAL A 214 5.59 2.54 -1.88
N ASN A 215 6.14 2.77 -0.68
CA ASN A 215 6.99 1.78 -0.04
C ASN A 215 6.19 0.51 0.24
N SER A 216 6.82 -0.64 0.05
CA SER A 216 6.16 -1.93 0.06
C SER A 216 6.89 -2.95 0.95
N LEU A 217 6.38 -4.18 1.02
CA LEU A 217 6.75 -5.14 2.05
C LEU A 217 8.18 -5.70 1.91
N ASN A 218 8.79 -5.57 0.73
CA ASN A 218 10.13 -6.07 0.45
C ASN A 218 10.32 -7.53 0.91
N GLN A 219 9.40 -8.41 0.48
CA GLN A 219 9.38 -9.85 0.78
C GLN A 219 9.37 -10.19 2.28
N LEU A 220 8.91 -9.27 3.14
CA LEU A 220 9.00 -9.39 4.60
C LEU A 220 10.44 -9.66 5.06
N GLN A 221 11.43 -9.00 4.46
CA GLN A 221 12.84 -9.19 4.83
C GLN A 221 13.03 -9.01 6.34
N GLY A 222 13.57 -10.03 7.02
CA GLY A 222 13.65 -10.07 8.49
C GLY A 222 12.53 -10.88 9.16
N PHE A 223 11.65 -11.51 8.38
CA PHE A 223 10.73 -12.54 8.86
C PHE A 223 11.52 -13.62 9.60
N GLY A 224 11.04 -13.98 10.79
CA GLY A 224 11.66 -15.01 11.58
C GLY A 224 10.79 -15.45 12.74
N ILE A 225 10.82 -16.74 13.06
CA ILE A 225 10.31 -17.26 14.33
C ILE A 225 11.33 -16.88 15.40
N GLU A 226 10.88 -16.11 16.39
CA GLU A 226 11.71 -15.60 17.49
C GLU A 226 11.73 -16.63 18.63
N GLU A 227 10.57 -17.18 18.98
CA GLU A 227 10.41 -18.19 20.02
C GLU A 227 9.53 -19.34 19.51
N LEU A 228 9.83 -20.57 19.93
CA LEU A 228 9.08 -21.76 19.54
C LEU A 228 9.08 -22.80 20.68
N SER A 229 7.96 -22.95 21.36
CA SER A 229 7.80 -23.90 22.47
C SER A 229 6.85 -25.04 22.11
N LEU A 230 7.25 -26.27 22.43
CA LEU A 230 6.37 -27.44 22.31
C LEU A 230 5.43 -27.56 23.51
N ILE A 231 4.17 -27.84 23.21
CA ILE A 231 3.12 -28.12 24.20
C ILE A 231 2.98 -29.65 24.28
N LEU A 232 3.42 -30.22 25.40
CA LEU A 232 3.33 -31.65 25.68
C LEU A 232 2.64 -31.89 27.03
N PRO A 233 1.58 -32.72 27.08
CA PRO A 233 0.90 -33.35 25.95
C PRO A 233 0.20 -32.32 25.03
N PRO A 234 -0.10 -32.66 23.76
CA PRO A 234 -0.88 -31.79 22.88
C PRO A 234 -2.21 -31.38 23.51
N LEU A 235 -2.68 -30.18 23.16
CA LEU A 235 -4.01 -29.68 23.51
C LEU A 235 -5.10 -30.60 22.93
N ALA A 236 -6.30 -30.52 23.50
CA ALA A 236 -7.45 -31.33 23.07
C ALA A 236 -7.82 -31.13 21.59
N ASP A 237 -7.51 -29.96 21.02
CA ASP A 237 -7.68 -29.64 19.61
C ASP A 237 -6.47 -30.03 18.74
N GLY A 238 -5.51 -30.78 19.28
CA GLY A 238 -4.32 -31.28 18.60
C GLY A 238 -3.19 -30.28 18.43
N ARG A 239 -3.31 -29.04 18.94
CA ARG A 239 -2.19 -28.08 18.94
C ARG A 239 -1.08 -28.54 19.88
N ASN A 240 0.16 -28.46 19.41
CA ASN A 240 1.34 -28.93 20.14
C ASN A 240 2.53 -27.96 20.05
N VAL A 241 2.32 -26.75 19.50
CA VAL A 241 3.35 -25.72 19.43
C VAL A 241 2.75 -24.34 19.62
N ARG A 242 3.47 -23.45 20.31
CA ARG A 242 3.23 -22.01 20.33
C ARG A 242 4.53 -21.24 20.22
N GLY A 243 4.46 -19.97 19.88
CA GLY A 243 5.66 -19.15 19.81
C GLY A 243 5.36 -17.72 19.41
N THR A 244 6.44 -17.00 19.13
CA THR A 244 6.41 -15.63 18.62
C THR A 244 7.20 -15.56 17.32
N LEU A 245 6.76 -14.71 16.40
CA LEU A 245 7.46 -14.44 15.16
C LEU A 245 7.43 -12.95 14.85
N ASN A 246 8.41 -12.48 14.09
CA ASN A 246 8.44 -11.14 13.54
C ASN A 246 7.83 -11.11 12.14
N LEU A 247 6.89 -10.19 11.91
CA LEU A 247 6.35 -9.83 10.60
C LEU A 247 6.76 -8.39 10.23
N PRO A 248 7.93 -8.20 9.60
CA PRO A 248 8.34 -6.87 9.14
C PRO A 248 7.40 -6.31 8.08
N ASN A 249 7.04 -5.04 8.22
CA ASN A 249 6.39 -4.25 7.19
C ASN A 249 7.28 -3.06 6.83
N TRP A 250 8.04 -3.17 5.74
CA TRP A 250 8.88 -2.08 5.25
C TRP A 250 8.12 -1.02 4.45
N GLY A 251 6.80 -1.20 4.28
CA GLY A 251 5.94 -0.29 3.56
C GLY A 251 5.43 0.87 4.41
N SER A 252 4.75 1.81 3.75
CA SER A 252 4.14 2.97 4.43
C SER A 252 2.71 2.70 4.93
N LEU A 253 2.12 1.55 4.58
CA LEU A 253 0.72 1.24 4.83
C LEU A 253 0.60 0.11 5.84
N THR A 254 -0.29 0.27 6.81
CA THR A 254 -0.66 -0.79 7.74
C THR A 254 -1.51 -1.84 7.02
N LEU A 255 -1.21 -3.13 7.17
CA LEU A 255 -2.04 -4.20 6.60
C LEU A 255 -2.76 -4.96 7.71
N GLY A 256 -4.07 -5.13 7.59
CA GLY A 256 -4.89 -5.99 8.43
C GLY A 256 -5.40 -7.17 7.63
N LEU A 257 -5.01 -8.38 8.02
CA LEU A 257 -5.33 -9.62 7.31
C LEU A 257 -6.30 -10.52 8.09
N GLY A 258 -6.47 -10.28 9.40
CA GLY A 258 -7.24 -11.17 10.28
C GLY A 258 -6.44 -12.41 10.67
N ASN A 259 -7.07 -13.56 10.80
CA ASN A 259 -6.40 -14.79 11.20
C ASN A 259 -5.70 -15.41 9.99
N VAL A 260 -4.37 -15.49 10.03
CA VAL A 260 -3.55 -16.01 8.93
C VAL A 260 -2.96 -17.35 9.34
N SER A 261 -3.20 -18.38 8.53
CA SER A 261 -2.57 -19.69 8.71
C SER A 261 -1.44 -19.88 7.69
N LEU A 262 -0.31 -20.38 8.16
CA LEU A 262 0.91 -20.62 7.38
C LEU A 262 1.33 -22.09 7.50
N ASN A 263 1.67 -22.71 6.38
CA ASN A 263 2.34 -24.01 6.39
C ASN A 263 3.82 -23.80 6.74
N LEU A 264 4.34 -24.60 7.66
CA LEU A 264 5.77 -24.68 7.93
C LEU A 264 6.39 -25.78 7.07
N MET A 265 7.43 -25.42 6.33
CA MET A 265 8.08 -26.24 5.33
C MET A 265 9.58 -26.39 5.64
N ALA A 266 10.09 -27.61 5.57
CA ALA A 266 11.52 -27.91 5.56
C ALA A 266 11.88 -28.53 4.21
N GLY A 267 12.49 -27.75 3.32
CA GLY A 267 12.53 -28.11 1.90
C GLY A 267 11.11 -28.24 1.35
N ASP A 268 10.78 -29.37 0.74
CA ASP A 268 9.44 -29.62 0.19
C ASP A 268 8.51 -30.37 1.16
N VAL A 269 8.99 -30.70 2.36
CA VAL A 269 8.21 -31.42 3.37
C VAL A 269 7.46 -30.44 4.26
N ARG A 270 6.14 -30.59 4.35
CA ARG A 270 5.32 -29.84 5.31
C ARG A 270 5.50 -30.44 6.70
N ILE A 271 6.16 -29.70 7.57
CA ILE A 271 6.45 -30.08 8.95
C ILE A 271 5.48 -29.48 9.96
N GLY A 272 4.59 -28.57 9.54
CA GLY A 272 3.57 -28.03 10.44
C GLY A 272 2.58 -27.08 9.78
N LEU A 273 1.62 -26.64 10.59
CA LEU A 273 0.64 -25.62 10.28
C LEU A 273 0.49 -24.73 11.51
N ILE A 274 0.76 -23.44 11.36
CA ILE A 274 0.60 -22.44 12.42
C ILE A 274 -0.47 -21.42 12.04
N THR A 275 -1.09 -20.82 13.04
CA THR A 275 -2.06 -19.74 12.90
C THR A 275 -1.59 -18.55 13.72
N ILE A 276 -1.57 -17.39 13.07
CA ILE A 276 -1.32 -16.08 13.67
C ILE A 276 -2.68 -15.39 13.76
N TYR A 277 -3.08 -14.99 14.95
CA TYR A 277 -4.39 -14.39 15.19
C TYR A 277 -4.35 -12.87 15.02
N ASP A 278 -5.44 -12.31 14.50
CA ASP A 278 -5.66 -10.87 14.36
C ASP A 278 -4.46 -10.12 13.77
N VAL A 279 -3.94 -10.62 12.64
CA VAL A 279 -2.76 -10.07 11.97
C VAL A 279 -3.04 -8.65 11.52
N LEU A 280 -2.48 -7.71 12.27
CA LEU A 280 -2.33 -6.31 11.93
C LEU A 280 -0.84 -6.00 11.90
N ILE A 281 -0.33 -5.46 10.79
CA ILE A 281 1.09 -5.16 10.60
C ILE A 281 1.28 -3.70 10.20
N PRO A 282 1.37 -2.75 11.16
CA PRO A 282 1.83 -1.39 10.89
C PRO A 282 3.28 -1.36 10.39
N PRO A 283 3.73 -0.24 9.77
CA PRO A 283 5.12 -0.07 9.35
C PRO A 283 6.13 -0.37 10.47
N GLY A 284 7.18 -1.13 10.16
CA GLY A 284 8.21 -1.59 11.08
C GLY A 284 8.15 -3.08 11.39
N ASN A 285 8.87 -3.49 12.43
CA ASN A 285 8.84 -4.87 12.93
C ASN A 285 7.59 -5.10 13.78
N ASN A 286 7.00 -6.29 13.65
CA ASN A 286 5.78 -6.67 14.36
C ASN A 286 5.92 -8.07 14.94
N THR A 287 6.22 -8.17 16.24
CA THR A 287 6.19 -9.44 16.96
C THR A 287 4.74 -9.88 17.16
N ARG A 288 4.40 -11.09 16.71
CA ARG A 288 3.06 -11.69 16.82
C ARG A 288 3.17 -13.09 17.40
N GLU A 289 2.22 -13.43 18.26
CA GLU A 289 2.07 -14.79 18.75
C GLU A 289 1.44 -15.69 17.68
N PHE A 290 1.86 -16.94 17.68
CA PHE A 290 1.22 -17.99 16.91
C PHE A 290 1.09 -19.26 17.74
N ASP A 291 0.16 -20.12 17.33
CA ASP A 291 0.11 -21.50 17.78
C ASP A 291 -0.29 -22.42 16.63
N GLY A 292 -0.16 -23.72 16.84
CA GLY A 292 -0.54 -24.67 15.80
C GLY A 292 -0.08 -26.08 16.06
N ARG A 293 0.17 -26.78 14.95
CA ARG A 293 0.58 -28.18 14.93
C ARG A 293 1.91 -28.34 14.21
N LEU A 294 2.88 -28.91 14.91
CA LEU A 294 4.11 -29.44 14.35
C LEU A 294 3.94 -30.95 14.16
N TYR A 295 4.11 -31.42 12.93
CA TYR A 295 4.00 -32.82 12.53
C TYR A 295 5.32 -33.54 12.80
N LEU A 296 5.55 -33.89 14.08
CA LEU A 296 6.78 -34.53 14.54
C LEU A 296 7.06 -35.87 13.84
N ASP A 297 6.00 -36.61 13.51
CA ASP A 297 6.06 -37.84 12.70
C ASP A 297 6.63 -37.57 11.30
N GLN A 298 6.17 -36.50 10.64
CA GLN A 298 6.65 -36.11 9.31
C GLN A 298 8.09 -35.60 9.36
N LEU A 299 8.45 -34.85 10.41
CA LEU A 299 9.80 -34.38 10.63
C LEU A 299 10.77 -35.56 10.81
N MET A 300 10.41 -36.54 11.64
CA MET A 300 11.25 -37.71 11.92
C MET A 300 11.31 -38.67 10.73
N GLY A 301 10.19 -38.92 10.05
CA GLY A 301 10.13 -39.80 8.88
C GLY A 301 10.89 -39.26 7.67
N ASN A 302 11.06 -37.94 7.58
CA ASN A 302 11.77 -37.27 6.49
C ASN A 302 13.10 -36.65 6.94
N LEU A 303 13.65 -37.09 8.09
CA LEU A 303 14.83 -36.46 8.69
C LEU A 303 16.01 -36.37 7.71
N GLY A 304 16.23 -37.39 6.87
CA GLY A 304 17.26 -37.35 5.82
C GLY A 304 17.03 -36.25 4.77
N ALA A 305 15.80 -36.10 4.28
CA ALA A 305 15.44 -35.05 3.33
C ALA A 305 15.51 -33.66 3.97
N VAL A 306 15.00 -33.53 5.21
CA VAL A 306 15.11 -32.32 6.02
C VAL A 306 16.58 -31.97 6.21
N LEU A 307 17.43 -32.85 6.73
CA LEU A 307 18.86 -32.57 6.92
C LEU A 307 19.58 -32.22 5.60
N SER A 308 19.24 -32.87 4.49
CA SER A 308 19.82 -32.56 3.18
C SER A 308 19.46 -31.16 2.67
N ALA A 309 18.21 -30.72 2.88
CA ALA A 309 17.75 -29.38 2.53
C ALA A 309 18.36 -28.28 3.42
N GLN A 310 19.05 -28.69 4.49
CA GLN A 310 19.55 -27.82 5.55
C GLN A 310 21.08 -27.71 5.54
N GLY A 311 21.78 -28.34 4.59
CA GLY A 311 23.24 -28.47 4.63
C GLY A 311 23.99 -27.16 4.93
N GLU A 312 23.61 -26.04 4.30
CA GLU A 312 24.22 -24.73 4.56
C GLU A 312 23.84 -24.14 5.93
N ALA A 313 22.58 -24.32 6.35
CA ALA A 313 22.08 -23.82 7.64
C ALA A 313 22.65 -24.63 8.82
N LEU A 314 22.75 -25.96 8.69
CA LEU A 314 23.30 -26.85 9.71
C LEU A 314 24.79 -26.63 9.93
N ASN A 315 25.54 -26.32 8.87
CA ASN A 315 26.94 -25.90 8.99
C ASN A 315 27.10 -24.62 9.84
N GLN A 316 26.03 -23.83 9.98
CA GLN A 316 25.95 -22.64 10.83
C GLN A 316 25.24 -22.90 12.17
N GLY A 317 24.87 -24.16 12.48
CA GLY A 317 24.12 -24.51 13.68
C GLY A 317 22.64 -24.07 13.65
N MET A 318 22.08 -23.84 12.46
CA MET A 318 20.73 -23.32 12.23
C MET A 318 19.86 -24.31 11.44
N ILE A 319 18.54 -24.18 11.57
CA ILE A 319 17.51 -24.85 10.79
C ILE A 319 16.74 -23.77 10.03
N ARG A 320 16.67 -23.91 8.71
CA ARG A 320 15.85 -23.12 7.81
C ARG A 320 14.42 -23.65 7.79
N ILE A 321 13.47 -22.86 8.25
CA ILE A 321 12.05 -23.17 8.11
C ILE A 321 11.44 -22.14 7.17
N ASP A 322 10.83 -22.61 6.10
CA ASP A 322 10.09 -21.74 5.20
C ASP A 322 8.60 -21.73 5.60
N ALA A 323 7.95 -20.58 5.49
CA ALA A 323 6.52 -20.45 5.68
C ALA A 323 5.82 -20.08 4.37
N THR A 324 4.71 -20.76 4.07
CA THR A 324 3.86 -20.47 2.89
C THR A 324 2.42 -20.24 3.32
N GLY A 325 1.71 -19.34 2.63
CA GLY A 325 0.32 -19.04 2.95
C GLY A 325 -0.59 -20.27 2.82
N ASN A 326 -1.49 -20.46 3.78
CA ASN A 326 -2.51 -21.51 3.73
C ASN A 326 -3.92 -20.90 3.61
N ALA A 327 -4.36 -20.18 4.65
CA ALA A 327 -5.70 -19.61 4.74
C ALA A 327 -5.66 -18.24 5.42
N THR A 328 -6.65 -17.41 5.12
CA THR A 328 -6.86 -16.11 5.77
C THR A 328 -8.32 -15.96 6.09
N ILE A 329 -8.65 -15.80 7.37
CA ILE A 329 -10.03 -15.78 7.86
C ILE A 329 -10.30 -14.48 8.62
N VAL A 330 -11.34 -13.76 8.20
CA VAL A 330 -11.87 -12.59 8.91
C VAL A 330 -13.35 -12.85 9.19
N ASN A 331 -13.80 -12.65 10.44
CA ASN A 331 -15.20 -12.86 10.84
C ASN A 331 -15.77 -14.24 10.42
N GLY A 332 -14.95 -15.28 10.46
CA GLY A 332 -15.34 -16.65 10.06
C GLY A 332 -15.41 -16.89 8.55
N GLN A 333 -15.04 -15.92 7.71
CA GLN A 333 -15.04 -16.03 6.25
C GLN A 333 -13.62 -16.05 5.70
N HIS A 334 -13.36 -16.94 4.73
CA HIS A 334 -12.11 -16.95 3.97
C HIS A 334 -11.96 -15.67 3.15
N ILE A 335 -10.72 -15.22 2.95
CA ILE A 335 -10.38 -14.02 2.19
C ILE A 335 -9.57 -14.42 0.94
N PRO A 336 -10.25 -14.79 -0.17
CA PRO A 336 -9.60 -15.51 -1.26
C PRO A 336 -8.51 -14.71 -1.97
N PHE A 337 -8.67 -13.38 -2.06
CA PHE A 337 -7.68 -12.52 -2.71
C PHE A 337 -6.36 -12.48 -1.91
N VAL A 338 -6.41 -12.42 -0.58
CA VAL A 338 -5.21 -12.51 0.28
C VAL A 338 -4.59 -13.90 0.17
N GLU A 339 -5.42 -14.95 0.26
CA GLU A 339 -4.95 -16.32 0.14
C GLU A 339 -4.28 -16.60 -1.21
N ALA A 340 -4.78 -16.02 -2.30
CA ALA A 340 -4.20 -16.15 -3.64
C ALA A 340 -2.80 -15.52 -3.74
N ILE A 341 -2.55 -14.44 -2.99
CA ILE A 341 -1.23 -13.81 -2.88
C ILE A 341 -0.33 -14.69 -2.01
N LEU A 342 -0.72 -14.94 -0.76
CA LEU A 342 0.13 -15.61 0.24
C LEU A 342 0.51 -17.04 -0.15
N ARG A 343 -0.35 -17.79 -0.86
CA ARG A 343 -0.03 -19.14 -1.34
C ARG A 343 1.12 -19.18 -2.35
N LYS A 344 1.33 -18.09 -3.10
CA LYS A 344 2.41 -17.99 -4.10
C LYS A 344 3.72 -17.52 -3.49
N LYS A 345 3.71 -17.09 -2.23
CA LYS A 345 4.85 -16.50 -1.55
C LYS A 345 5.42 -17.47 -0.52
N ARG A 346 6.75 -17.45 -0.41
CA ARG A 346 7.50 -18.25 0.54
C ARG A 346 8.45 -17.32 1.28
N VAL A 347 8.32 -17.26 2.60
CA VAL A 347 9.25 -16.53 3.47
C VAL A 347 10.13 -17.52 4.20
N THR A 348 11.36 -17.11 4.48
CA THR A 348 12.36 -17.98 5.10
C THR A 348 12.70 -17.47 6.48
N SER A 349 12.60 -18.35 7.48
CA SER A 349 13.15 -18.16 8.81
C SER A 349 14.35 -19.09 9.03
N LYS A 350 15.34 -18.63 9.79
CA LYS A 350 16.44 -19.46 10.29
C LYS A 350 16.37 -19.47 11.81
N ILE A 351 16.24 -20.65 12.41
CA ILE A 351 16.15 -20.85 13.86
C ILE A 351 17.38 -21.63 14.32
N GLY A 352 17.93 -21.33 15.50
CA GLY A 352 19.02 -22.11 16.08
C GLY A 352 18.61 -23.55 16.36
N VAL A 353 19.47 -24.51 16.02
CA VAL A 353 19.25 -25.93 16.35
C VAL A 353 19.12 -26.12 17.87
N PHE A 354 19.93 -25.40 18.65
CA PHE A 354 19.97 -25.49 20.11
C PHE A 354 18.73 -24.92 20.81
N THR A 355 18.10 -23.87 20.27
CA THR A 355 16.86 -23.33 20.85
C THR A 355 15.71 -24.30 20.62
N LEU A 356 15.60 -24.84 19.39
CA LEU A 356 14.58 -25.82 19.04
C LEU A 356 14.72 -27.13 19.84
N LEU A 357 15.94 -27.65 19.99
CA LEU A 357 16.22 -28.84 20.81
C LEU A 357 16.10 -28.59 22.31
N GLY A 358 16.54 -27.42 22.79
CA GLY A 358 16.37 -27.01 24.18
C GLY A 358 14.90 -26.99 24.55
N ASP A 359 14.05 -26.41 23.71
CA ASP A 359 12.61 -26.37 23.93
C ASP A 359 11.95 -27.75 23.82
N VAL A 360 12.40 -28.60 22.89
CA VAL A 360 11.93 -30.00 22.79
C VAL A 360 12.32 -30.83 24.01
N ILE A 361 13.58 -30.74 24.46
CA ILE A 361 14.12 -31.50 25.60
C ILE A 361 13.55 -30.97 26.93
N ASN A 362 13.42 -29.65 27.08
CA ASN A 362 12.79 -29.03 28.25
C ASN A 362 11.31 -29.41 28.32
N SER A 363 10.59 -29.43 27.18
CA SER A 363 9.19 -29.88 27.12
C SER A 363 9.07 -31.38 27.44
N LEU A 364 9.99 -32.21 26.93
CA LEU A 364 10.05 -33.65 27.22
C LEU A 364 10.41 -33.96 28.69
N SER A 365 11.25 -33.13 29.32
CA SER A 365 11.68 -33.31 30.71
C SER A 365 10.72 -32.69 31.73
N GLN A 366 10.02 -31.61 31.40
CA GLN A 366 9.03 -30.97 32.28
C GLN A 366 7.64 -31.63 32.23
N GLY A 367 7.34 -32.42 31.19
CA GLY A 367 6.13 -33.25 31.10
C GLY A 367 6.05 -34.41 32.11
N GLY A 368 7.04 -34.57 33.00
CA GLY A 368 7.11 -35.63 34.02
C GLY A 368 6.92 -35.18 35.48
N GLY A 369 6.55 -33.93 35.75
CA GLY A 369 6.52 -33.35 37.11
C GLY A 369 5.17 -33.38 37.85
N GLY A 370 4.19 -34.15 37.39
CA GLY A 370 2.86 -34.24 38.02
C GLY A 370 2.78 -35.40 39.01
N ASN A 371 2.81 -35.07 40.30
CA ASN A 371 2.70 -35.99 41.43
C ASN A 371 1.37 -36.80 41.34
N GLY A 372 1.44 -38.09 40.98
CA GLY A 372 0.29 -38.98 40.91
C GLY A 372 0.71 -40.41 40.54
N THR A 373 0.62 -41.31 41.51
CA THR A 373 0.93 -42.74 41.43
C THR A 373 0.36 -43.44 40.19
N GLY A 374 1.25 -43.92 39.31
CA GLY A 374 0.91 -44.69 38.11
C GLY A 374 2.01 -44.59 37.05
N GLY A 375 3.21 -45.06 37.38
CA GLY A 375 4.39 -44.94 36.51
C GLY A 375 4.26 -45.75 35.22
N GLY A 376 3.91 -45.08 34.12
CA GLY A 376 4.46 -45.35 32.80
C GLY A 376 5.39 -44.18 32.47
N SER A 377 6.66 -44.45 32.20
CA SER A 377 7.59 -43.39 31.80
C SER A 377 7.07 -42.75 30.52
N LEU A 378 7.22 -41.44 30.31
CA LEU A 378 6.92 -40.86 28.98
C LEU A 378 7.77 -41.50 27.87
N VAL A 379 8.86 -42.18 28.26
CA VAL A 379 9.68 -43.07 27.41
C VAL A 379 8.90 -44.31 26.96
N ASP A 380 7.98 -44.84 27.77
CA ASP A 380 7.06 -45.92 27.38
C ASP A 380 5.92 -45.38 26.51
N LEU A 381 5.42 -44.17 26.77
CA LEU A 381 4.40 -43.54 25.92
C LEU A 381 4.95 -43.22 24.51
N VAL A 382 6.19 -42.73 24.42
CA VAL A 382 6.91 -42.51 23.16
C VAL A 382 7.37 -43.86 22.57
N GLY A 383 7.73 -44.83 23.39
CA GLY A 383 8.07 -46.20 22.97
C GLY A 383 6.89 -46.93 22.31
N ASP A 384 5.70 -46.79 22.89
CA ASP A 384 4.46 -47.43 22.42
C ASP A 384 3.83 -46.71 21.21
N THR A 385 4.03 -45.41 21.06
CA THR A 385 3.51 -44.64 19.92
C THR A 385 4.48 -44.48 18.75
N PHE A 386 5.80 -44.54 18.97
CA PHE A 386 6.82 -44.34 17.92
C PHE A 386 7.69 -45.57 17.64
N GLY A 387 7.54 -46.68 18.38
CA GLY A 387 7.86 -48.06 17.96
C GLY A 387 9.28 -48.39 17.47
N ASN A 388 10.26 -47.49 17.54
CA ASN A 388 11.59 -47.78 16.99
C ASN A 388 12.73 -47.14 17.82
N SER A 389 13.08 -47.79 18.92
CA SER A 389 14.22 -47.46 19.79
C SER A 389 15.57 -47.44 19.05
N THR A 390 15.67 -48.14 17.92
CA THR A 390 16.83 -48.14 17.01
C THR A 390 17.02 -46.82 16.27
N LEU A 391 15.93 -46.08 16.00
CA LEU A 391 15.98 -44.82 15.26
C LEU A 391 16.36 -43.65 16.19
N LEU A 392 15.88 -43.69 17.43
CA LEU A 392 16.32 -42.78 18.50
C LEU A 392 17.81 -42.97 18.83
N SER A 393 18.27 -44.21 18.92
CA SER A 393 19.70 -44.49 19.13
C SER A 393 20.56 -44.08 17.93
N GLN A 394 20.08 -44.25 16.69
CA GLN A 394 20.77 -43.76 15.49
C GLN A 394 20.80 -42.24 15.39
N ALA A 395 19.70 -41.54 15.71
CA ALA A 395 19.66 -40.09 15.74
C ALA A 395 20.62 -39.53 16.81
N LEU A 396 20.63 -40.13 18.00
CA LEU A 396 21.57 -39.78 19.08
C LEU A 396 23.03 -40.11 18.71
N HIS A 397 23.30 -41.22 18.02
CA HIS A 397 24.64 -41.59 17.56
C HIS A 397 25.17 -40.69 16.45
N HIS A 398 24.34 -40.33 15.46
CA HIS A 398 24.70 -39.36 14.43
C HIS A 398 24.95 -37.97 15.02
N TRP A 399 24.20 -37.61 16.07
CA TRP A 399 24.34 -36.34 16.75
C TRP A 399 25.61 -36.26 17.61
N ASN A 400 25.94 -37.32 18.36
CA ASN A 400 27.16 -37.36 19.17
C ASN A 400 28.43 -37.24 18.30
N ASN A 401 28.38 -37.79 17.08
CA ASN A 401 29.47 -37.65 16.10
C ASN A 401 29.56 -36.25 15.47
N ALA A 402 28.44 -35.52 15.37
CA ALA A 402 28.45 -34.12 14.93
C ALA A 402 28.94 -33.16 16.03
N THR A 403 28.70 -33.48 17.31
CA THR A 403 29.21 -32.71 18.47
C THR A 403 30.65 -33.06 18.85
N ALA A 404 31.16 -34.25 18.50
CA ALA A 404 32.55 -34.64 18.74
C ALA A 404 33.58 -33.87 17.87
N GLY A 405 33.13 -33.09 16.89
CA GLY A 405 33.97 -32.17 16.12
C GLY A 405 34.41 -30.92 16.88
N GLN A 406 34.00 -30.74 18.14
CA GLN A 406 34.24 -29.51 18.88
C GLN A 406 34.72 -29.78 20.32
N GLN A 407 35.86 -30.46 20.46
CA GLN A 407 36.69 -30.41 21.67
C GLN A 407 38.15 -30.68 21.31
N THR A 408 38.99 -29.64 21.40
CA THR A 408 40.45 -29.72 21.27
C THR A 408 41.06 -30.25 22.58
N PRO A 409 42.12 -31.06 22.52
CA PRO A 409 43.38 -30.57 23.10
C PRO A 409 44.63 -30.97 22.29
N GLY A 410 45.73 -30.26 22.56
CA GLY A 410 46.93 -30.22 21.73
C GLY A 410 47.72 -31.54 21.59
N GLY A 411 48.48 -31.60 20.50
CA GLY A 411 49.42 -32.67 20.19
C GLY A 411 49.77 -32.60 18.70
N GLY A 412 51.01 -32.26 18.37
CA GLY A 412 51.45 -32.10 16.99
C GLY A 412 51.42 -33.40 16.19
N VAL A 413 51.36 -33.26 14.86
CA VAL A 413 52.11 -33.99 13.81
C VAL A 413 51.29 -34.10 12.52
N LYS A 414 51.79 -33.38 11.49
CA LYS A 414 51.81 -33.68 10.05
C LYS A 414 50.51 -34.11 9.35
N SER A 415 49.81 -33.15 8.74
CA SER A 415 48.90 -33.42 7.63
C SER A 415 49.69 -33.57 6.33
N ARG A 416 49.56 -34.75 5.71
CA ARG A 416 50.16 -35.12 4.43
C ARG A 416 49.08 -34.90 3.35
N SER A 417 49.15 -33.79 2.63
CA SER A 417 48.22 -33.50 1.53
C SER A 417 48.56 -34.32 0.29
N THR A 418 47.64 -35.15 -0.17
CA THR A 418 47.67 -35.76 -1.52
C THR A 418 46.66 -35.06 -2.40
N THR A 419 47.11 -34.07 -3.17
CA THR A 419 46.39 -33.51 -4.31
C THR A 419 46.75 -34.28 -5.59
N PRO A 420 45.77 -34.80 -6.36
CA PRO A 420 46.01 -35.34 -7.69
C PRO A 420 46.31 -34.25 -8.72
N TRP A 421 47.08 -34.63 -9.74
CA TRP A 421 47.96 -33.77 -10.51
C TRP A 421 47.53 -33.68 -11.97
N TRP A 422 46.52 -32.87 -12.32
CA TRP A 422 46.34 -32.41 -13.71
C TRP A 422 45.37 -31.24 -13.81
N THR A 423 45.93 -30.03 -13.93
CA THR A 423 45.57 -29.03 -14.96
C THR A 423 46.45 -27.82 -14.72
N ARG A 424 47.51 -27.72 -15.52
CA ARG A 424 48.46 -26.61 -15.53
C ARG A 424 48.30 -25.91 -16.89
N GLY A 425 47.97 -24.62 -16.86
CA GLY A 425 47.99 -23.70 -17.99
C GLY A 425 47.98 -22.26 -17.45
N PRO A 426 48.74 -21.31 -18.02
CA PRO A 426 49.72 -20.55 -17.23
C PRO A 426 49.26 -19.17 -16.76
N SER A 427 49.74 -18.85 -15.56
CA SER A 427 49.82 -17.53 -14.94
C SER A 427 50.82 -16.62 -15.65
N SER A 428 50.42 -15.38 -15.94
CA SER A 428 51.33 -14.25 -16.12
C SER A 428 51.58 -13.55 -14.78
N LEU A 429 52.87 -13.54 -14.39
CA LEU A 429 53.67 -12.41 -13.88
C LEU A 429 53.04 -11.52 -12.78
N HIS A 430 53.47 -11.65 -11.52
CA HIS A 430 54.69 -11.08 -10.89
C HIS A 430 54.47 -9.71 -10.20
N LEU A 431 54.82 -9.72 -8.91
CA LEU A 431 55.68 -8.74 -8.21
C LEU A 431 55.11 -7.53 -7.44
N LEU A 432 55.76 -7.36 -6.28
CA LEU A 432 55.94 -6.19 -5.41
C LEU A 432 54.79 -5.88 -4.44
N LYS A 433 54.84 -6.22 -3.14
CA LYS A 433 55.86 -5.98 -2.09
C LYS A 433 56.17 -4.49 -1.89
N LEU A 434 55.49 -3.86 -0.94
CA LEU A 434 56.07 -2.86 -0.03
C LEU A 434 55.08 -2.55 1.09
N GLY A 435 55.47 -2.90 2.32
CA GLY A 435 54.80 -2.44 3.52
C GLY A 435 55.29 -1.06 3.90
N MET A 436 54.44 -0.27 4.54
CA MET A 436 54.86 0.84 5.39
C MET A 436 53.97 0.90 6.63
N LYS A 437 54.64 0.83 7.78
CA LYS A 437 54.20 1.30 9.09
C LYS A 437 53.59 2.70 8.95
N MET A 438 52.44 2.95 9.57
CA MET A 438 52.10 4.29 10.02
C MET A 438 51.91 4.32 11.53
N ARG A 439 52.55 5.33 12.09
CA ARG A 439 52.84 5.65 13.47
C ARG A 439 51.79 6.67 13.92
N MET A 440 51.26 6.51 15.12
CA MET A 440 50.43 7.50 15.80
C MET A 440 51.13 8.87 15.88
N GLY A 441 50.35 9.94 15.74
CA GLY A 441 50.71 11.30 16.08
C GLY A 441 49.47 12.20 16.16
N LYS A 442 49.27 12.81 17.33
CA LYS A 442 48.21 13.77 17.71
C LYS A 442 48.10 14.99 16.78
N LEU A 443 46.88 15.46 16.54
CA LEU A 443 46.31 16.71 17.10
C LEU A 443 44.80 16.75 16.85
#